data_AF-A0A143XLI8-F1
#
_entry.id   AF-A0A143XLI8-F1
#
_cell.length_a   1.000
_cell.length_b   1.000
_cell.length_c   1.000
_cell.angle_alpha   90.00
_cell.angle_beta   90.00
_cell.angle_gamma   90.00
#
_symmetry.space_group_name_H-M   'P 1'
#
loop_
_entity.id
_entity.type
_entity.pdbx_description
1 polymer ?
#
loop_
_entity_poly.entity_id
_entity_poly.type
_entity_poly.pdbx_seq_one_letter_code
_entity_poly.pdbx_strand_id
1 'polypeptide(L)'
;MKFSQMIERLNEGELLAREAWAGGTCIVKQIPQTVAAEVVPRMTSLPREAKKALNGTLTYHDQVLLLRIGNFGKEASATYYIPSWEDIFAEDWRTIEH
;
A
#
# COMPACT_ATOMS: atom_id res chain seq x y z
N MET A 1 -9.38 15.94 -5.79
CA MET A 1 -8.79 16.55 -4.57
C MET A 1 -7.29 16.70 -4.77
N LYS A 2 -6.64 17.63 -4.08
CA LYS A 2 -5.17 17.83 -4.19
C LYS A 2 -4.41 16.76 -3.43
N PHE A 3 -3.15 16.52 -3.82
CA PHE A 3 -2.28 15.58 -3.10
C PHE A 3 -2.16 15.92 -1.60
N SER A 4 -2.06 17.20 -1.22
CA SER A 4 -1.97 17.58 0.19
C SER A 4 -3.21 17.18 1.01
N GLN A 5 -4.40 17.29 0.42
CA GLN A 5 -5.67 16.94 1.08
C GLN A 5 -5.82 15.42 1.21
N MET A 6 -5.31 14.69 0.22
CA MET A 6 -5.43 13.23 0.17
C MET A 6 -4.58 12.55 1.26
N ILE A 7 -3.51 13.20 1.75
CA ILE A 7 -2.66 12.67 2.84
C ILE A 7 -3.44 12.42 4.13
N GLU A 8 -4.36 13.32 4.49
CA GLU A 8 -5.21 13.12 5.68
C GLU A 8 -6.08 11.87 5.52
N ARG A 9 -6.68 11.69 4.35
CA ARG A 9 -7.50 10.52 4.00
C ARG A 9 -6.70 9.22 4.01
N LEU A 10 -5.46 9.24 3.49
CA LEU A 10 -4.55 8.10 3.59
C LEU A 10 -4.22 7.76 5.04
N ASN A 11 -4.03 8.77 5.90
CA ASN A 11 -3.78 8.54 7.33
C ASN A 11 -5.01 7.96 8.06
N GLU A 12 -6.22 8.29 7.60
CA GLU A 12 -7.48 7.70 8.05
C GLU A 12 -7.70 6.27 7.52
N GLY A 13 -6.82 5.78 6.63
CA GLY A 13 -6.88 4.43 6.07
C GLY A 13 -7.78 4.31 4.83
N GLU A 14 -8.19 5.42 4.23
CA GLU A 14 -9.01 5.42 3.02
C GLU A 14 -8.23 4.93 1.79
N LEU A 15 -8.95 4.30 0.85
CA LEU A 15 -8.45 3.90 -0.47
C LEU A 15 -8.57 5.06 -1.44
N LEU A 16 -7.45 5.51 -2.00
CA LEU A 16 -7.43 6.67 -2.90
C LEU A 16 -6.96 6.29 -4.30
N ALA A 17 -7.47 7.00 -5.31
CA ALA A 17 -7.02 6.85 -6.69
C ALA A 17 -6.97 8.19 -7.39
N ARG A 18 -6.25 8.25 -8.50
CA ARG A 18 -6.35 9.36 -9.46
C ARG A 18 -7.37 9.02 -10.53
N GLU A 19 -8.12 10.02 -10.99
CA GLU A 19 -9.01 9.85 -12.14
C GLU A 19 -8.25 9.48 -13.42
N ALA A 20 -7.02 9.97 -13.57
CA ALA A 20 -6.14 9.63 -14.68
C ALA A 20 -5.63 8.17 -14.66
N TRP A 21 -5.73 7.46 -13.53
CA TRP A 21 -5.27 6.08 -13.45
C TRP A 21 -6.25 5.10 -14.09
N ALA A 22 -5.72 4.00 -14.63
CA ALA A 22 -6.53 2.91 -15.12
C ALA A 22 -7.43 2.35 -14.01
N GLY A 23 -8.67 2.02 -14.37
CA GLY A 23 -9.65 1.44 -13.46
C GLY A 23 -9.09 0.24 -12.69
N GLY A 24 -9.38 0.19 -11.39
CA GLY A 24 -8.85 -0.84 -10.49
C GLY A 24 -7.48 -0.50 -9.87
N THR A 25 -6.89 0.67 -10.17
CA THR A 25 -5.65 1.11 -9.52
C THR A 25 -5.95 2.07 -8.37
N CYS A 26 -5.41 1.80 -7.18
CA CYS A 26 -5.56 2.67 -6.01
C CYS A 26 -4.36 2.55 -5.07
N ILE A 27 -4.30 3.44 -4.08
CA ILE A 27 -3.30 3.44 -3.02
C ILE A 27 -3.94 3.39 -1.64
N VAL A 28 -3.22 2.84 -0.67
CA VAL A 28 -3.61 2.82 0.73
C VAL A 28 -2.37 2.90 1.62
N LYS A 29 -2.48 3.59 2.76
CA LYS A 29 -1.44 3.57 3.79
C LYS A 29 -1.54 2.27 4.57
N GLN A 30 -0.44 1.53 4.61
CA GLN A 30 -0.35 0.30 5.36
C GLN A 30 -0.31 0.62 6.86
N ILE A 31 -1.05 -0.15 7.66
CA ILE A 31 -1.02 -0.03 9.13
C ILE A 31 0.36 -0.52 9.60
N PRO A 32 1.18 0.31 10.27
CA PRO A 32 2.45 -0.15 10.82
C PRO A 32 2.21 -1.29 11.79
N GLN A 33 2.88 -2.41 11.56
CA GLN A 33 2.68 -3.62 12.35
C GLN A 33 3.99 -4.41 12.45
N THR A 34 4.25 -4.91 13.66
CA THR A 34 5.28 -5.91 13.90
C THR A 34 4.70 -7.30 13.69
N VAL A 35 5.24 -8.02 12.72
CA VAL A 35 5.02 -9.45 12.53
C VAL A 35 5.78 -10.20 13.63
N ALA A 36 5.02 -11.01 14.38
CA ALA A 36 5.53 -11.76 15.52
C ALA A 36 6.53 -12.87 15.08
N ALA A 37 7.42 -13.25 15.98
CA ALA A 37 8.56 -14.11 15.66
C ALA A 37 8.19 -15.54 15.26
N GLU A 38 7.04 -16.00 15.74
CA GLU A 38 6.42 -17.26 15.37
C GLU A 38 5.81 -17.25 13.96
N VAL A 39 5.50 -16.05 13.43
CA VAL A 39 4.90 -15.87 12.10
C VAL A 39 5.99 -15.72 11.02
N VAL A 40 7.08 -15.02 11.30
CA VAL A 40 8.16 -14.74 10.33
C VAL A 40 8.67 -15.98 9.60
N PRO A 41 8.94 -17.14 10.26
CA PRO A 41 9.36 -18.36 9.57
C PRO A 41 8.34 -18.88 8.54
N ARG A 42 7.05 -18.63 8.76
CA ARG A 42 5.93 -19.09 7.92
C ARG A 42 5.61 -18.14 6.76
N MET A 43 6.19 -16.94 6.74
CA MET A 43 5.98 -15.98 5.65
C MET A 43 6.50 -16.55 4.33
N THR A 44 5.61 -16.80 3.37
CA THR A 44 5.99 -17.26 2.02
C THR A 44 6.59 -16.15 1.17
N SER A 45 6.35 -14.89 1.54
CA SER A 45 6.86 -13.70 0.87
C SER A 45 8.33 -13.36 1.19
N LEU A 46 8.94 -14.01 2.19
CA LEU A 46 10.30 -13.70 2.63
C LEU A 46 11.29 -14.83 2.30
N PRO A 47 12.42 -14.55 1.61
CA PRO A 47 13.45 -15.55 1.33
C PRO A 47 14.05 -16.16 2.60
N ARG A 48 14.50 -17.41 2.49
CA ARG A 48 15.09 -18.16 3.62
C ARG A 48 16.27 -17.43 4.26
N GLU A 49 17.17 -16.85 3.47
CA GLU A 49 18.36 -16.18 4.00
C GLU A 49 18.01 -14.89 4.74
N ALA A 50 16.96 -14.17 4.30
CA ALA A 50 16.47 -13.01 5.04
C ALA A 50 15.88 -13.43 6.39
N LYS A 51 15.10 -14.52 6.45
CA LYS A 51 14.58 -15.08 7.72
C LYS A 51 15.69 -15.43 8.72
N LYS A 52 16.82 -15.95 8.25
CA LYS A 52 17.97 -16.26 9.12
C LYS A 52 18.64 -15.01 9.70
N ALA A 53 18.63 -13.92 8.94
CA ALA A 53 19.21 -12.65 9.38
C ALA A 53 18.29 -11.86 10.33
N LEU A 54 16.99 -12.17 10.36
CA LEU A 54 16.03 -11.56 11.28
C LEU A 54 16.12 -12.19 12.67
N ASN A 55 16.24 -11.35 13.71
CA ASN A 55 16.22 -11.76 15.12
C ASN A 55 14.79 -12.00 15.64
N GLY A 56 14.01 -12.78 14.91
CA GLY A 56 12.64 -13.15 15.28
C GLY A 56 11.58 -12.29 14.63
N THR A 57 11.54 -10.98 14.86
CA THR A 57 10.43 -10.13 14.39
C THR A 57 10.77 -9.34 13.12
N LEU A 58 9.73 -8.87 12.43
CA LEU A 58 9.81 -7.96 11.29
C LEU A 58 8.77 -6.86 11.48
N THR A 59 9.15 -5.59 11.35
CA THR A 59 8.22 -4.47 11.47
C THR A 59 8.10 -3.75 10.14
N TYR A 60 6.86 -3.53 9.68
CA TYR A 60 6.56 -2.66 8.55
C TYR A 60 6.44 -1.21 9.04
N HIS A 61 7.09 -0.29 8.34
CA HIS A 61 7.12 1.13 8.69
C HIS A 61 6.64 1.98 7.52
N ASP A 62 5.70 2.89 7.80
CA ASP A 62 5.33 4.05 6.97
C ASP A 62 5.17 3.77 5.46
N GLN A 63 4.63 2.59 5.12
CA GLN A 63 4.51 2.13 3.75
C GLN A 63 3.17 2.55 3.14
N VAL A 64 3.20 3.03 1.90
CA VAL A 64 2.00 3.16 1.05
C VAL A 64 2.07 2.10 -0.04
N LEU A 65 0.97 1.38 -0.22
CA LEU A 65 0.86 0.35 -1.25
C LEU A 65 0.12 0.92 -2.46
N LEU A 66 0.60 0.56 -3.65
CA LEU A 66 -0.16 0.64 -4.90
C LEU A 66 -0.83 -0.71 -5.13
N LEU A 67 -2.15 -0.70 -5.15
CA LEU A 67 -2.99 -1.85 -5.40
C LEU A 67 -3.50 -1.81 -6.83
N ARG A 68 -3.49 -2.97 -7.49
CA ARG A 68 -4.18 -3.20 -8.76
C ARG A 68 -5.19 -4.31 -8.55
N ILE A 69 -6.46 -3.97 -8.71
CA ILE A 69 -7.61 -4.81 -8.48
C ILE A 69 -8.30 -5.03 -9.82
N GLY A 70 -8.16 -6.24 -10.36
CA GLY A 70 -8.79 -6.69 -11.60
C GLY A 70 -9.97 -7.62 -11.34
N ASN A 71 -10.69 -7.95 -12.42
CA ASN A 71 -11.70 -9.00 -12.45
C ASN A 71 -12.70 -8.95 -11.27
N PHE A 72 -13.25 -7.76 -10.99
CA PHE A 72 -14.21 -7.52 -9.92
C PHE A 72 -13.70 -7.99 -8.53
N GLY A 73 -12.42 -7.78 -8.25
CA GLY A 73 -11.81 -8.12 -6.96
C GLY A 73 -11.23 -9.54 -6.87
N LYS A 74 -11.34 -10.35 -7.93
CA LYS A 74 -10.78 -11.72 -7.95
C LYS A 74 -9.27 -11.75 -8.13
N GLU A 75 -8.71 -10.70 -8.71
CA GLU A 75 -7.27 -10.56 -8.91
C GLU A 75 -6.81 -9.28 -8.23
N ALA A 76 -5.85 -9.43 -7.32
CA ALA A 76 -5.24 -8.31 -6.64
C ALA A 76 -3.72 -8.48 -6.68
N SER A 77 -3.03 -7.40 -7.01
CA SER A 77 -1.59 -7.30 -6.80
C SER A 77 -1.28 -6.01 -6.05
N ALA A 78 -0.25 -6.08 -5.21
CA ALA A 78 0.23 -4.94 -4.43
C ALA A 78 1.71 -4.74 -4.70
N THR A 79 2.12 -3.48 -4.83
CA THR A 79 3.52 -3.06 -4.85
C THR A 79 3.67 -1.80 -4.00
N TYR A 80 4.89 -1.28 -3.86
CA TYR A 80 5.12 0.00 -3.21
C TYR A 80 4.62 1.18 -4.06
N TYR A 81 4.14 2.22 -3.39
CA TYR A 81 3.84 3.51 -4.00
C TYR A 81 4.87 4.55 -3.58
N ILE A 82 5.44 5.25 -4.56
CA ILE A 82 6.25 6.45 -4.35
C ILE A 82 5.63 7.52 -5.25
N PRO A 83 5.19 8.67 -4.69
CA PRO A 83 4.57 9.70 -5.50
C PRO A 83 5.59 10.33 -6.43
N SER A 84 5.22 10.44 -7.70
CA SER A 84 5.93 11.28 -8.66
C SER A 84 5.56 12.76 -8.47
N TRP A 85 6.27 13.67 -9.13
CA TRP A 85 5.86 15.07 -9.17
C TRP A 85 4.50 15.28 -9.84
N GLU A 86 4.16 14.43 -10.82
CA GLU A 86 2.83 14.45 -11.43
C GLU A 86 1.75 14.13 -10.40
N ASP A 87 1.99 13.12 -9.56
CA ASP A 87 1.09 12.74 -8.48
C ASP A 87 0.95 13.85 -7.43
N ILE A 88 2.06 14.50 -7.07
CA ILE A 88 2.07 15.59 -6.07
C ILE A 88 1.30 16.81 -6.56
N PHE A 89 1.43 17.17 -7.84
CA PHE A 89 0.73 18.33 -8.42
C PHE A 89 -0.65 18.01 -8.97
N ALA A 90 -1.05 16.74 -8.95
CA ALA A 90 -2.37 16.34 -9.36
C ALA A 90 -3.48 16.88 -8.44
N GLU A 91 -4.58 17.27 -9.06
CA GLU A 91 -5.80 17.75 -8.38
C GLU A 91 -6.99 16.78 -8.57
N ASP A 92 -6.73 15.63 -9.21
CA ASP A 92 -7.71 14.61 -9.60
C ASP A 92 -7.72 13.39 -8.65
N TRP A 93 -7.24 13.54 -7.42
CA TRP A 93 -7.35 12.48 -6.41
C TRP A 93 -8.79 12.31 -5.92
N ARG A 94 -9.19 11.09 -5.62
CA ARG A 94 -10.52 10.78 -5.08
C ARG A 94 -10.46 9.57 -4.15
N THR A 95 -11.38 9.52 -3.18
CA THR A 95 -11.64 8.31 -2.40
C THR A 95 -12.41 7.31 -3.24
N ILE A 96 -12.11 6.02 -3.07
CA ILE A 96 -12.90 4.92 -3.61
C ILE A 96 -13.92 4.52 -2.54
N GLU A 97 -15.19 4.77 -2.82
CA GLU A 97 -16.30 4.27 -2.02
C GLU A 97 -16.62 2.82 -2.41
N HIS A 98 -17.04 2.02 -1.43
CA HIS A 98 -17.45 0.62 -1.59
C HIS A 98 -18.96 0.47 -1.58
#